data_AF-J4KT94-F1
#
_entry.id   AF-J4KT94-F1
#
_cell.length_a   1.000
_cell.length_b   1.000
_cell.length_c   1.000
_cell.angle_alpha   90.00
_cell.angle_beta   90.00
_cell.angle_gamma   90.00
#
_symmetry.space_group_name_H-M   'P 1'
#
loop_
_entity.id
_entity.type
_entity.pdbx_description
1 polymer ?
#
loop_
_entity_poly.entity_id
_entity_poly.type
_entity_poly.pdbx_seq_one_letter_code
_entity_poly.pdbx_strand_id
1 'polypeptide(L)'
;MAKLKHVYRKGLAIRYGKTMQCVSGIHYNFSVSDKTLKQLGYSSQNEKNKAYLNLIRNFKRLFWFVLIEFGNSPVVNKSFVAGRANDLDLLNETDLFKPYATSLRMSDIGYQSKAQKNLNFKYNDLDGFLSELRSAIMNPYPEFEDLGLKDINNEFQQISSGILQIENELYDCIRPKRAGKSGQRPYQLLKEQGIQYVEVRGIDLNPDEVVGISKEHIRILDLLLIYCLITPSRKMTDKEKIAIEQQDINVIKSGRNPNLKVLFKNNELSISAARKELVKDLEQLALSFKDHAFMNAIENIGDFKKNKFNHQISFHDYGVAKAKQNSKIIKSFANIDLESCEKEASDSLIEFDKINQEQAISFSNFIEKYNSKI
;
A
#
# COMPACT_ATOMS: atom_id res chain seq x y z
N MET A 1 -8.45 -18.14 14.68
CA MET A 1 -7.98 -17.11 13.72
C MET A 1 -9.08 -16.24 13.12
N ALA A 2 -10.24 -16.78 12.70
CA ALA A 2 -11.34 -15.98 12.15
C ALA A 2 -11.84 -14.88 13.12
N LYS A 3 -12.05 -15.22 14.40
CA LYS A 3 -12.42 -14.25 15.44
C LYS A 3 -11.39 -13.11 15.59
N LEU A 4 -10.09 -13.39 15.50
CA LEU A 4 -9.03 -12.36 15.52
C LEU A 4 -9.19 -11.39 14.34
N LYS A 5 -9.38 -11.93 13.13
CA LYS A 5 -9.62 -11.14 11.91
C LYS A 5 -10.89 -10.27 12.03
N HIS A 6 -11.93 -10.76 12.69
CA HIS A 6 -13.17 -10.01 12.93
C HIS A 6 -12.97 -8.88 13.95
N VAL A 7 -12.38 -9.18 15.10
CA VAL A 7 -12.07 -8.18 16.14
C VAL A 7 -11.14 -7.10 15.61
N TYR A 8 -10.15 -7.46 14.80
CA TYR A 8 -9.30 -6.48 14.11
C TYR A 8 -10.13 -5.48 13.28
N ARG A 9 -11.12 -5.97 12.51
CA ARG A 9 -12.00 -5.14 11.68
C ARG A 9 -12.99 -4.31 12.50
N LYS A 10 -13.52 -4.86 13.61
CA LYS A 10 -14.30 -4.09 14.60
C LYS A 10 -13.45 -2.91 15.10
N GLY A 11 -12.19 -3.17 15.45
CA GLY A 11 -11.23 -2.17 15.92
C GLY A 11 -10.95 -1.08 14.88
N LEU A 12 -10.71 -1.46 13.62
CA LEU A 12 -10.54 -0.49 12.53
C LEU A 12 -11.78 0.39 12.34
N ALA A 13 -12.99 -0.19 12.47
CA ALA A 13 -14.23 0.53 12.30
C ALA A 13 -14.47 1.56 13.42
N ILE A 14 -14.14 1.24 14.67
CA ILE A 14 -14.30 2.18 15.80
C ILE A 14 -13.18 3.23 15.83
N ARG A 15 -11.95 2.88 15.42
CA ARG A 15 -10.80 3.81 15.42
C ARG A 15 -10.85 4.81 14.27
N TYR A 16 -11.31 4.37 13.09
CA TYR A 16 -11.16 5.15 11.85
C TYR A 16 -12.46 5.33 11.05
N GLY A 17 -13.54 4.66 11.45
CA GLY A 17 -14.80 4.64 10.71
C GLY A 17 -14.83 3.60 9.59
N LYS A 18 -16.03 3.11 9.27
CA LYS A 18 -16.25 2.07 8.24
C LYS A 18 -15.97 2.57 6.82
N THR A 19 -16.32 3.82 6.54
CA THR A 19 -16.18 4.44 5.21
C THR A 19 -14.74 4.39 4.69
N MET A 20 -13.75 4.65 5.55
CA MET A 20 -12.33 4.58 5.19
C MET A 20 -11.90 3.16 4.79
N GLN A 21 -12.51 2.13 5.38
CA GLN A 21 -12.17 0.73 5.12
C GLN A 21 -12.74 0.19 3.81
N CYS A 22 -13.69 0.90 3.19
CA CYS A 22 -14.29 0.53 1.91
C CYS A 22 -13.48 1.00 0.70
N VAL A 23 -12.41 1.76 0.89
CA VAL A 23 -11.52 2.16 -0.19
C VAL A 23 -10.73 0.93 -0.67
N SER A 24 -10.40 0.87 -1.95
CA SER A 24 -9.66 -0.25 -2.56
C SER A 24 -8.44 0.24 -3.33
N GLY A 25 -7.45 -0.61 -3.50
CA GLY A 25 -6.26 -0.34 -4.31
C GLY A 25 -5.51 -1.63 -4.62
N ILE A 26 -4.43 -1.52 -5.39
CA ILE A 26 -3.57 -2.64 -5.75
C ILE A 26 -2.40 -2.73 -4.77
N HIS A 27 -2.08 -3.95 -4.36
CA HIS A 27 -0.80 -4.26 -3.74
C HIS A 27 0.05 -5.02 -4.75
N TYR A 28 1.30 -4.58 -4.92
CA TYR A 28 2.25 -5.22 -5.82
C TYR A 28 3.34 -5.90 -4.99
N ASN A 29 3.38 -7.24 -5.02
CA ASN A 29 4.35 -8.03 -4.28
C ASN A 29 5.53 -8.36 -5.19
N PHE A 30 6.73 -7.97 -4.77
CA PHE A 30 7.93 -8.08 -5.60
C PHE A 30 9.08 -8.73 -4.83
N SER A 31 9.75 -9.67 -5.49
CA SER A 31 11.00 -10.26 -5.01
C SER A 31 11.95 -10.54 -6.17
N VAL A 32 13.24 -10.50 -5.85
CA VAL A 32 14.31 -10.94 -6.75
C VAL A 32 14.77 -12.32 -6.33
N SER A 33 15.09 -13.16 -7.32
CA SER A 33 15.59 -14.51 -7.08
C SER A 33 16.87 -14.50 -6.23
N ASP A 34 17.04 -15.49 -5.36
CA ASP A 34 18.24 -15.61 -4.53
C ASP A 34 19.51 -15.73 -5.37
N LYS A 35 19.41 -16.33 -6.57
CA LYS A 35 20.51 -16.41 -7.55
C LYS A 35 20.94 -15.00 -7.99
N THR A 36 19.99 -14.16 -8.38
CA THR A 36 20.28 -12.79 -8.82
C THR A 36 20.81 -11.93 -7.67
N LEU A 37 20.22 -12.04 -6.46
CA LEU A 37 20.72 -11.34 -5.28
C LEU A 37 22.17 -11.71 -4.97
N LYS A 38 22.52 -13.00 -5.06
CA LYS A 38 23.90 -13.48 -4.88
C LYS A 38 24.86 -12.88 -5.92
N GLN A 39 24.44 -12.78 -7.18
CA GLN A 39 25.23 -12.14 -8.24
C GLN A 39 25.45 -10.65 -8.01
N LEU A 40 24.52 -9.97 -7.32
CA LEU A 40 24.64 -8.57 -6.90
C LEU A 40 25.45 -8.39 -5.60
N GLY A 41 26.04 -9.48 -5.07
CA GLY A 41 26.83 -9.44 -3.84
C GLY A 41 26.02 -9.63 -2.55
N TYR A 42 24.75 -10.01 -2.64
CA TYR A 42 23.90 -10.32 -1.47
C TYR A 42 23.75 -11.83 -1.29
N SER A 43 24.68 -12.45 -0.57
CA SER A 43 24.79 -13.92 -0.45
C SER A 43 24.17 -14.50 0.83
N SER A 44 23.89 -13.67 1.83
CA SER A 44 23.31 -14.06 3.12
C SER A 44 21.94 -13.41 3.36
N GLN A 45 21.16 -13.94 4.31
CA GLN A 45 19.88 -13.32 4.70
C GLN A 45 20.06 -11.90 5.25
N ASN A 46 21.16 -11.60 5.94
CA ASN A 46 21.44 -10.24 6.42
C ASN A 46 21.71 -9.27 5.26
N GLU A 47 22.44 -9.72 4.23
CA GLU A 47 22.66 -8.95 3.02
C GLU A 47 21.39 -8.76 2.20
N LYS A 48 20.54 -9.79 2.12
CA LYS A 48 19.20 -9.69 1.53
C LYS A 48 18.31 -8.68 2.27
N ASN A 49 18.36 -8.65 3.61
CA ASN A 49 17.68 -7.63 4.40
C ASN A 49 18.19 -6.22 4.02
N LYS A 50 19.51 -6.02 3.92
CA LYS A 50 20.11 -4.76 3.50
C LYS A 50 19.65 -4.35 2.09
N ALA A 51 19.62 -5.30 1.14
CA ALA A 51 19.17 -5.05 -0.22
C ALA A 51 17.72 -4.56 -0.28
N TYR A 52 16.80 -5.24 0.40
CA TYR A 52 15.39 -4.81 0.42
C TYR A 52 15.16 -3.52 1.22
N LEU A 53 15.91 -3.28 2.29
CA LEU A 53 15.84 -2.01 3.02
C LEU A 53 16.39 -0.84 2.18
N ASN A 54 17.44 -1.07 1.39
CA ASN A 54 17.94 -0.11 0.40
C ASN A 54 16.87 0.22 -0.63
N LEU A 55 16.24 -0.81 -1.20
CA LEU A 55 15.12 -0.70 -2.14
C LEU A 55 14.00 0.14 -1.52
N ILE A 56 13.55 -0.19 -0.31
CA ILE A 56 12.47 0.53 0.38
C ILE A 56 12.81 2.02 0.54
N ARG A 57 14.01 2.36 1.01
CA ARG A 57 14.40 3.77 1.17
C ARG A 57 14.45 4.53 -0.15
N ASN A 58 14.92 3.89 -1.23
CA ASN A 58 14.90 4.50 -2.57
C ASN A 58 13.48 4.64 -3.11
N PHE A 59 12.64 3.63 -2.92
CA PHE A 59 11.23 3.67 -3.32
C PHE A 59 10.50 4.82 -2.63
N LYS A 60 10.72 5.02 -1.31
CA LYS A 60 10.13 6.15 -0.57
C LYS A 60 10.58 7.50 -1.14
N ARG A 61 11.85 7.65 -1.54
CA ARG A 61 12.34 8.88 -2.22
C ARG A 61 11.69 9.13 -3.58
N LEU A 62 11.27 8.06 -4.26
CA LEU A 62 10.69 8.08 -5.60
C LEU A 62 9.17 7.89 -5.59
N PHE A 63 8.53 7.87 -4.42
CA PHE A 63 7.10 7.56 -4.32
C PHE A 63 6.23 8.62 -5.01
N TRP A 64 6.72 9.86 -5.14
CA TRP A 64 6.10 10.88 -5.98
C TRP A 64 5.88 10.44 -7.42
N PHE A 65 6.78 9.63 -8.00
CA PHE A 65 6.62 9.09 -9.35
C PHE A 65 5.47 8.09 -9.40
N VAL A 66 5.35 7.26 -8.36
CA VAL A 66 4.24 6.30 -8.23
C VAL A 66 2.91 7.04 -8.12
N LEU A 67 2.85 8.13 -7.35
CA LEU A 67 1.65 8.94 -7.22
C LEU A 67 1.22 9.54 -8.58
N ILE A 68 2.13 10.11 -9.37
CA ILE A 68 1.75 10.72 -10.66
C ILE A 68 1.37 9.70 -11.74
N GLU A 69 2.02 8.54 -11.77
CA GLU A 69 1.77 7.52 -12.80
C GLU A 69 0.62 6.57 -12.43
N PHE A 70 0.47 6.23 -11.15
CA PHE A 70 -0.46 5.18 -10.70
C PHE A 70 -1.60 5.73 -9.83
N GLY A 71 -1.62 7.02 -9.52
CA GLY A 71 -2.73 7.69 -8.83
C GLY A 71 -3.90 7.97 -9.77
N ASN A 72 -5.09 7.46 -9.42
CA ASN A 72 -6.33 7.54 -10.20
C ASN A 72 -7.55 7.89 -9.34
N SER A 73 -7.34 8.58 -8.21
CA SER A 73 -8.42 8.96 -7.29
C SER A 73 -8.43 10.47 -6.98
N PRO A 74 -8.59 11.36 -7.99
CA PRO A 74 -8.62 12.81 -7.76
C PRO A 74 -9.99 13.34 -7.28
N VAL A 75 -11.03 12.49 -7.24
CA VAL A 75 -12.41 12.84 -6.88
C VAL A 75 -12.91 11.92 -5.76
N VAL A 76 -13.69 12.46 -4.84
CA VAL A 76 -14.40 11.70 -3.79
C VAL A 76 -15.84 12.21 -3.66
N ASN A 77 -16.75 11.35 -3.22
CA ASN A 77 -18.11 11.78 -2.89
C ASN A 77 -18.12 12.54 -1.55
N LYS A 78 -19.00 13.54 -1.39
CA LYS A 78 -19.15 14.33 -0.15
C LYS A 78 -19.38 13.47 1.09
N SER A 79 -20.10 12.35 0.96
CA SER A 79 -20.35 11.43 2.07
C SER A 79 -19.07 10.81 2.63
N PHE A 80 -18.01 10.69 1.82
CA PHE A 80 -16.73 10.14 2.24
C PHE A 80 -16.09 10.97 3.36
N VAL A 81 -16.22 12.30 3.27
CA VAL A 81 -15.64 13.26 4.24
C VAL A 81 -16.69 13.92 5.12
N ALA A 82 -17.92 13.39 5.16
CA ALA A 82 -18.99 13.95 5.97
C ALA A 82 -18.59 14.05 7.46
N GLY A 83 -18.78 15.23 8.05
CA GLY A 83 -18.39 15.51 9.43
C GLY A 83 -16.88 15.63 9.66
N ARG A 84 -16.05 15.60 8.62
CA ARG A 84 -14.59 15.75 8.69
C ARG A 84 -14.14 17.02 7.99
N ALA A 85 -13.27 17.78 8.65
CA ALA A 85 -12.59 18.91 8.02
C ALA A 85 -11.78 18.39 6.81
N ASN A 86 -11.88 19.11 5.69
CA ASN A 86 -11.14 18.80 4.47
C ASN A 86 -10.92 20.10 3.68
N ASP A 87 -9.96 20.09 2.78
CA ASP A 87 -9.58 21.23 1.95
C ASP A 87 -10.01 21.07 0.49
N LEU A 88 -10.93 20.14 0.17
CA LEU A 88 -11.32 19.82 -1.19
C LEU A 88 -12.27 20.87 -1.80
N ASP A 89 -12.21 21.01 -3.11
CA ASP A 89 -13.07 21.93 -3.88
C ASP A 89 -14.36 21.20 -4.31
N LEU A 90 -15.45 21.93 -4.51
CA LEU A 90 -16.69 21.37 -5.05
C LEU A 90 -16.52 21.08 -6.55
N LEU A 91 -16.73 19.82 -6.96
CA LEU A 91 -16.75 19.46 -8.37
C LEU A 91 -18.17 19.64 -8.96
N ASN A 92 -19.17 19.14 -8.23
CA ASN A 92 -20.59 19.16 -8.58
C ASN A 92 -21.43 19.05 -7.29
N GLU A 93 -22.73 18.75 -7.41
CA GLU A 93 -23.65 18.66 -6.27
C GLU A 93 -23.28 17.58 -5.25
N THR A 94 -22.65 16.48 -5.66
CA THR A 94 -22.37 15.31 -4.80
C THR A 94 -20.89 15.07 -4.56
N ASP A 95 -20.00 15.64 -5.36
CA ASP A 95 -18.59 15.28 -5.39
C ASP A 95 -17.65 16.45 -5.09
N LEU A 96 -16.50 16.08 -4.52
CA LEU A 96 -15.39 16.94 -4.16
C LEU A 96 -14.14 16.49 -4.89
N PHE A 97 -13.23 17.42 -5.18
CA PHE A 97 -12.01 17.11 -5.90
C PHE A 97 -10.88 18.09 -5.57
N LYS A 98 -9.70 17.81 -6.13
CA LYS A 98 -8.65 18.80 -6.31
C LYS A 98 -8.20 18.80 -7.76
N PRO A 99 -8.09 19.97 -8.43
CA PRO A 99 -7.76 20.03 -9.86
C PRO A 99 -6.49 19.26 -10.22
N TYR A 100 -5.48 19.34 -9.34
CA TYR A 100 -4.17 18.73 -9.56
C TYR A 100 -3.89 17.49 -8.72
N ALA A 101 -4.88 16.93 -8.03
CA ALA A 101 -4.67 15.74 -7.21
C ALA A 101 -4.32 14.51 -8.05
N THR A 102 -3.55 13.62 -7.45
CA THR A 102 -3.18 12.31 -8.03
C THR A 102 -4.00 11.20 -7.37
N SER A 103 -3.83 11.02 -6.06
CA SER A 103 -4.43 9.93 -5.29
C SER A 103 -4.95 10.41 -3.93
N LEU A 104 -6.20 10.89 -3.88
CA LEU A 104 -6.84 11.26 -2.60
C LEU A 104 -7.00 10.04 -1.69
N ARG A 105 -7.01 8.82 -2.24
CA ARG A 105 -6.93 7.57 -1.46
C ARG A 105 -5.72 7.56 -0.51
N MET A 106 -4.59 8.14 -0.92
CA MET A 106 -3.36 8.18 -0.14
C MET A 106 -3.26 9.40 0.80
N SER A 107 -4.26 10.29 0.79
CA SER A 107 -4.29 11.50 1.63
C SER A 107 -4.75 11.25 3.08
N ASP A 108 -4.81 12.33 3.85
CA ASP A 108 -5.32 12.39 5.22
C ASP A 108 -6.84 12.20 5.34
N ILE A 109 -7.60 12.43 4.27
CA ILE A 109 -9.02 12.03 4.24
C ILE A 109 -9.19 10.54 3.88
N GLY A 110 -8.17 9.97 3.23
CA GLY A 110 -8.06 8.56 2.89
C GLY A 110 -7.50 7.74 4.05
N TYR A 111 -6.42 7.00 3.83
CA TYR A 111 -5.89 6.00 4.78
C TYR A 111 -4.98 6.52 5.88
N GLN A 112 -4.55 7.79 5.87
CA GLN A 112 -3.61 8.29 6.87
C GLN A 112 -4.33 8.77 8.14
N SER A 113 -4.27 7.98 9.21
CA SER A 113 -4.79 8.40 10.53
C SER A 113 -3.81 9.34 11.24
N LYS A 114 -4.34 10.27 12.05
CA LYS A 114 -3.53 11.18 12.88
C LYS A 114 -2.62 10.43 13.85
N ALA A 115 -3.11 9.33 14.43
CA ALA A 115 -2.36 8.51 15.37
C ALA A 115 -1.06 7.93 14.77
N GLN A 116 -1.08 7.58 13.48
CA GLN A 116 0.08 6.99 12.81
C GLN A 116 1.08 8.02 12.27
N LYS A 117 0.73 9.32 12.21
CA LYS A 117 1.63 10.37 11.70
C LYS A 117 2.96 10.48 12.47
N ASN A 118 2.95 10.08 13.74
CA ASN A 118 4.13 10.17 14.62
C ASN A 118 5.02 8.93 14.59
N LEU A 119 4.66 7.88 13.83
CA LEU A 119 5.47 6.67 13.74
C LEU A 119 6.76 6.93 12.95
N ASN A 120 7.89 6.46 13.47
CA ASN A 120 9.22 6.79 12.95
C ASN A 120 9.89 5.65 12.15
N PHE A 121 9.23 5.17 11.10
CA PHE A 121 9.78 4.11 10.24
C PHE A 121 10.77 4.66 9.19
N LYS A 122 12.08 4.55 9.47
CA LYS A 122 13.17 4.97 8.55
C LYS A 122 13.70 3.87 7.63
N TYR A 123 13.47 2.60 7.97
CA TYR A 123 13.97 1.44 7.22
C TYR A 123 15.50 1.43 7.03
N ASN A 124 16.26 1.89 8.04
CA ASN A 124 17.72 1.91 8.00
C ASN A 124 18.33 0.52 8.30
N ASP A 125 17.64 -0.26 9.12
CA ASP A 125 17.98 -1.62 9.53
C ASP A 125 16.69 -2.33 9.98
N LEU A 126 16.72 -3.66 10.00
CA LEU A 126 15.53 -4.47 10.29
C LEU A 126 15.15 -4.38 11.77
N ASP A 127 16.13 -4.33 12.67
CA ASP A 127 15.90 -4.28 14.12
C ASP A 127 15.21 -2.98 14.53
N GLY A 128 15.63 -1.84 13.98
CA GLY A 128 14.98 -0.55 14.19
C GLY A 128 13.54 -0.52 13.66
N PHE A 129 13.29 -1.13 12.48
CA PHE A 129 11.93 -1.28 11.97
C PHE A 129 11.06 -2.14 12.91
N LEU A 130 11.58 -3.29 13.36
CA LEU A 130 10.86 -4.19 14.26
C LEU A 130 10.61 -3.56 15.63
N SER A 131 11.59 -2.83 16.18
CA SER A 131 11.45 -2.12 17.45
C SER A 131 10.34 -1.07 17.41
N GLU A 132 10.31 -0.25 16.35
CA GLU A 132 9.25 0.74 16.15
C GLU A 132 7.88 0.07 15.98
N LEU A 133 7.81 -1.02 15.21
CA LEU A 133 6.57 -1.78 15.00
C LEU A 133 6.03 -2.38 16.31
N ARG A 134 6.92 -2.93 17.14
CA ARG A 134 6.58 -3.45 18.47
C ARG A 134 6.08 -2.34 19.38
N SER A 135 6.80 -1.22 19.45
CA SER A 135 6.42 -0.04 20.23
C SER A 135 5.03 0.46 19.85
N ALA A 136 4.76 0.58 18.55
CA ALA A 136 3.48 1.04 18.02
C ALA A 136 2.30 0.11 18.36
N ILE A 137 2.55 -1.18 18.63
CA ILE A 137 1.52 -2.15 18.99
C ILE A 137 1.33 -2.25 20.51
N MET A 138 2.43 -2.16 21.27
CA MET A 138 2.46 -2.42 22.71
C MET A 138 2.16 -1.18 23.56
N ASN A 139 2.59 0.00 23.12
CA ASN A 139 2.42 1.22 23.90
C ASN A 139 1.00 1.76 23.69
N PRO A 140 0.18 1.89 24.75
CA PRO A 140 -1.18 2.41 24.64
C PRO A 140 -1.20 3.79 24.00
N TYR A 141 -2.19 4.02 23.13
CA TYR A 141 -2.52 5.32 22.60
C TYR A 141 -3.77 5.83 23.32
N PRO A 142 -3.75 7.01 23.99
CA PRO A 142 -4.83 7.43 24.89
C PRO A 142 -6.23 7.31 24.29
N GLU A 143 -6.45 7.83 23.07
CA GLU A 143 -7.76 7.75 22.41
C GLU A 143 -8.22 6.32 22.15
N PHE A 144 -7.31 5.36 21.94
CA PHE A 144 -7.66 3.96 21.70
C PHE A 144 -7.74 3.16 23.00
N GLU A 145 -7.02 3.55 24.03
CA GLU A 145 -7.15 3.01 25.38
C GLU A 145 -8.52 3.34 25.97
N ASP A 146 -8.97 4.59 25.82
CA ASP A 146 -10.28 5.07 26.28
C ASP A 146 -11.45 4.32 25.65
N LEU A 147 -11.28 3.77 24.43
CA LEU A 147 -12.29 2.91 23.81
C LEU A 147 -12.47 1.58 24.55
N GLY A 148 -11.43 1.10 25.27
CA GLY A 148 -11.42 -0.20 25.94
C GLY A 148 -11.27 -1.38 24.97
N LEU A 149 -10.64 -2.47 25.42
CA LEU A 149 -10.45 -3.67 24.59
C LEU A 149 -11.76 -4.42 24.30
N LYS A 150 -12.72 -4.29 25.22
CA LYS A 150 -14.03 -4.92 25.16
C LYS A 150 -15.14 -3.89 25.23
N ASP A 151 -16.26 -4.20 24.60
CA ASP A 151 -17.47 -3.37 24.64
C ASP A 151 -18.29 -3.59 25.93
N ILE A 152 -19.43 -2.89 26.01
CA ILE A 152 -20.35 -2.98 27.16
C ILE A 152 -20.95 -4.38 27.37
N ASN A 153 -20.94 -5.24 26.35
CA ASN A 153 -21.38 -6.62 26.43
C ASN A 153 -20.23 -7.58 26.77
N ASN A 154 -19.06 -7.06 27.13
CA ASN A 154 -17.84 -7.82 27.41
C ASN A 154 -17.31 -8.61 26.19
N GLU A 155 -17.66 -8.20 24.97
CA GLU A 155 -17.08 -8.74 23.74
C GLU A 155 -15.84 -7.94 23.30
N PHE A 156 -14.82 -8.62 22.77
CA PHE A 156 -13.67 -7.93 22.20
C PHE A 156 -14.07 -7.05 21.00
N GLN A 157 -13.63 -5.79 21.04
CA GLN A 157 -13.83 -4.81 19.97
C GLN A 157 -12.52 -4.30 19.36
N GLN A 158 -11.38 -4.50 20.04
CA GLN A 158 -10.04 -4.27 19.49
C GLN A 158 -9.02 -5.27 20.07
N ILE A 159 -7.89 -5.47 19.39
CA ILE A 159 -6.86 -6.46 19.77
C ILE A 159 -5.85 -5.91 20.78
N SER A 160 -5.48 -4.63 20.63
CA SER A 160 -4.60 -3.89 21.53
C SER A 160 -5.15 -2.47 21.70
N SER A 161 -4.59 -1.71 22.63
CA SER A 161 -4.83 -0.26 22.77
C SER A 161 -3.71 0.58 22.15
N GLY A 162 -2.71 -0.03 21.53
CA GLY A 162 -1.63 0.71 20.88
C GLY A 162 -2.06 1.40 19.59
N ILE A 163 -1.19 2.27 19.07
CA ILE A 163 -1.39 2.99 17.80
C ILE A 163 -1.79 2.01 16.68
N LEU A 164 -1.18 0.82 16.67
CA LEU A 164 -1.52 -0.28 15.79
C LEU A 164 -2.10 -1.45 16.60
N GLN A 165 -3.21 -2.06 16.15
CA GLN A 165 -3.68 -3.30 16.76
C GLN A 165 -2.74 -4.47 16.48
N ILE A 166 -2.31 -4.56 15.22
CA ILE A 166 -1.44 -5.58 14.66
C ILE A 166 -0.60 -4.96 13.55
N GLU A 167 0.44 -5.67 13.12
CA GLU A 167 1.41 -5.24 12.12
C GLU A 167 0.77 -4.83 10.79
N ASN A 168 -0.37 -5.45 10.44
CA ASN A 168 -1.08 -5.18 9.19
C ASN A 168 -1.70 -3.77 9.13
N GLU A 169 -1.89 -3.11 10.28
CA GLU A 169 -2.49 -1.78 10.40
C GLU A 169 -1.54 -0.64 10.01
N LEU A 170 -0.23 -0.90 9.93
CA LEU A 170 0.78 0.11 9.60
C LEU A 170 0.58 0.71 8.20
N TYR A 171 -0.06 1.86 8.04
CA TYR A 171 -0.21 2.47 6.72
C TYR A 171 1.13 3.01 6.20
N ASP A 172 1.64 2.41 5.12
CA ASP A 172 2.85 2.85 4.43
C ASP A 172 2.75 2.48 2.92
N CYS A 173 3.53 3.14 2.06
CA CYS A 173 3.59 2.94 0.62
C CYS A 173 4.40 1.70 0.21
N ILE A 174 5.24 1.18 1.09
CA ILE A 174 5.95 -0.09 0.83
C ILE A 174 6.27 -0.75 2.16
N ARG A 175 6.14 -2.08 2.24
CA ARG A 175 6.40 -2.83 3.47
C ARG A 175 7.35 -4.02 3.21
N PRO A 176 8.27 -4.32 4.13
CA PRO A 176 9.02 -5.57 4.11
C PRO A 176 8.12 -6.73 4.52
N LYS A 177 8.24 -7.88 3.84
CA LYS A 177 7.39 -9.05 4.07
C LYS A 177 8.17 -10.35 4.05
N ARG A 178 7.59 -11.35 4.74
CA ARG A 178 8.01 -12.75 4.76
C ARG A 178 6.76 -13.62 4.73
N ALA A 179 6.74 -14.64 3.87
CA ALA A 179 5.69 -15.66 3.90
C ALA A 179 5.87 -16.57 5.13
N GLY A 180 4.78 -17.04 5.71
CA GLY A 180 4.80 -17.92 6.86
C GLY A 180 3.51 -18.71 7.00
N LYS A 181 3.50 -19.67 7.93
CA LYS A 181 2.32 -20.50 8.20
C LYS A 181 1.23 -19.67 8.89
N SER A 182 -0.03 -20.10 8.72
CA SER A 182 -1.15 -19.57 9.50
C SER A 182 -0.83 -19.65 11.00
N GLY A 183 -1.14 -18.62 11.78
CA GLY A 183 -0.77 -18.58 13.20
C GLY A 183 0.42 -17.70 13.54
N GLN A 184 1.35 -17.51 12.60
CA GLN A 184 2.58 -16.75 12.84
C GLN A 184 2.36 -15.25 12.65
N ARG A 185 2.99 -14.45 13.51
CA ARG A 185 2.92 -12.99 13.42
C ARG A 185 3.90 -12.47 12.36
N PRO A 186 3.51 -11.50 11.51
CA PRO A 186 4.44 -10.86 10.58
C PRO A 186 5.72 -10.34 11.25
N TYR A 187 5.61 -9.77 12.45
CA TYR A 187 6.77 -9.33 13.24
C TYR A 187 7.73 -10.50 13.53
N GLN A 188 7.23 -11.63 14.01
CA GLN A 188 8.07 -12.80 14.31
C GLN A 188 8.73 -13.37 13.06
N LEU A 189 7.97 -13.49 11.97
CA LEU A 189 8.50 -14.00 10.70
C LEU A 189 9.68 -13.15 10.19
N LEU A 190 9.55 -11.83 10.26
CA LEU A 190 10.62 -10.91 9.89
C LEU A 190 11.80 -10.99 10.88
N LYS A 191 11.53 -11.05 12.18
CA LYS A 191 12.56 -11.16 13.22
C LYS A 191 13.41 -12.42 13.08
N GLU A 192 12.76 -13.57 12.86
CA GLU A 192 13.41 -14.87 12.84
C GLU A 192 14.04 -15.20 11.48
N GLN A 193 13.42 -14.76 10.39
CA GLN A 193 13.78 -15.22 9.05
C GLN A 193 14.14 -14.09 8.07
N GLY A 194 14.06 -12.83 8.51
CA GLY A 194 14.37 -11.67 7.67
C GLY A 194 13.35 -11.40 6.56
N ILE A 195 13.71 -10.50 5.66
CA ILE A 195 12.87 -10.05 4.54
C ILE A 195 13.00 -11.03 3.38
N GLN A 196 11.85 -11.41 2.79
CA GLN A 196 11.80 -12.26 1.58
C GLN A 196 11.39 -11.47 0.34
N TYR A 197 10.44 -10.56 0.50
CA TYR A 197 9.87 -9.74 -0.57
C TYR A 197 9.39 -8.39 -0.02
N VAL A 198 9.03 -7.48 -0.91
CA VAL A 198 8.38 -6.20 -0.57
C VAL A 198 6.96 -6.17 -1.10
N GLU A 199 6.06 -5.57 -0.34
CA GLU A 199 4.69 -5.26 -0.76
C GLU A 199 4.60 -3.75 -1.01
N VAL A 200 4.52 -3.35 -2.28
CA VAL A 200 4.21 -1.96 -2.66
C VAL A 200 2.72 -1.73 -2.48
N ARG A 201 2.40 -0.58 -1.90
CA ARG A 201 1.06 -0.12 -1.54
C ARG A 201 0.96 1.33 -1.99
N GLY A 202 -0.21 1.76 -2.45
CA GLY A 202 -0.35 3.12 -3.01
C GLY A 202 -0.45 3.16 -4.53
N ILE A 203 -0.77 2.01 -5.12
CA ILE A 203 -1.27 1.90 -6.49
C ILE A 203 -2.79 1.99 -6.41
N ASP A 204 -3.39 2.96 -7.09
CA ASP A 204 -4.83 3.05 -7.21
C ASP A 204 -5.33 2.10 -8.30
N LEU A 205 -6.63 1.76 -8.24
CA LEU A 205 -7.27 1.08 -9.36
C LEU A 205 -7.31 2.02 -10.56
N ASN A 206 -6.78 1.58 -11.70
CA ASN A 206 -6.98 2.26 -12.97
C ASN A 206 -8.39 1.92 -13.48
N PRO A 207 -9.32 2.88 -13.59
CA PRO A 207 -10.68 2.62 -14.03
C PRO A 207 -10.75 2.05 -15.46
N ASP A 208 -9.77 2.38 -16.32
CA ASP A 208 -9.75 1.95 -17.71
C ASP A 208 -9.21 0.53 -17.91
N GLU A 209 -8.66 -0.08 -16.85
CA GLU A 209 -8.21 -1.47 -16.85
C GLU A 209 -9.25 -2.36 -16.18
N VAL A 210 -9.70 -3.40 -16.89
CA VAL A 210 -10.75 -4.31 -16.41
C VAL A 210 -10.36 -4.99 -15.09
N VAL A 211 -9.07 -5.28 -14.90
CA VAL A 211 -8.49 -5.86 -13.69
C VAL A 211 -7.82 -4.84 -12.77
N GLY A 212 -7.96 -3.54 -13.08
CA GLY A 212 -7.47 -2.42 -12.26
C GLY A 212 -6.01 -2.01 -12.48
N ILE A 213 -5.23 -2.75 -13.27
CA ILE A 213 -3.84 -2.39 -13.65
C ILE A 213 -3.46 -3.03 -14.99
N SER A 214 -2.65 -2.33 -15.79
CA SER A 214 -2.19 -2.82 -17.10
C SER A 214 -0.87 -3.59 -17.00
N LYS A 215 -0.55 -4.39 -18.02
CA LYS A 215 0.74 -5.11 -18.10
C LYS A 215 1.93 -4.15 -18.21
N GLU A 216 1.76 -3.03 -18.89
CA GLU A 216 2.75 -1.97 -19.05
C GLU A 216 3.05 -1.32 -17.69
N HIS A 217 2.02 -1.00 -16.91
CA HIS A 217 2.18 -0.47 -15.55
C HIS A 217 2.90 -1.46 -14.62
N ILE A 218 2.61 -2.76 -14.72
CA ILE A 218 3.35 -3.81 -13.99
C ILE A 218 4.84 -3.77 -14.33
N ARG A 219 5.19 -3.70 -15.62
CA ARG A 219 6.60 -3.64 -16.07
C ARG A 219 7.31 -2.36 -15.63
N ILE A 220 6.61 -1.22 -15.61
CA ILE A 220 7.15 0.03 -15.07
C ILE A 220 7.44 -0.10 -13.57
N LEU A 221 6.57 -0.78 -12.80
CA LEU A 221 6.83 -1.05 -11.38
C LEU A 221 8.04 -1.97 -11.20
N ASP A 222 8.19 -3.01 -12.03
CA ASP A 222 9.38 -3.87 -12.01
C ASP A 222 10.65 -3.06 -12.24
N LEU A 223 10.70 -2.24 -13.30
CA LEU A 223 11.84 -1.38 -13.59
C LEU A 223 12.13 -0.42 -12.43
N LEU A 224 11.10 0.21 -11.86
CA LEU A 224 11.27 1.13 -10.73
C LEU A 224 11.83 0.42 -9.49
N LEU A 225 11.34 -0.78 -9.17
CA LEU A 225 11.78 -1.54 -8.00
C LEU A 225 13.20 -2.08 -8.18
N ILE A 226 13.56 -2.50 -9.39
CA ILE A 226 14.91 -2.93 -9.73
C ILE A 226 15.87 -1.74 -9.71
N TYR A 227 15.47 -0.59 -10.27
CA TYR A 227 16.21 0.66 -10.17
C TYR A 227 16.46 1.03 -8.70
N CYS A 228 15.43 0.93 -7.84
CA CYS A 228 15.56 1.17 -6.40
C CYS A 228 16.50 0.17 -5.72
N LEU A 229 16.52 -1.10 -6.15
CA LEU A 229 17.37 -2.15 -5.59
C LEU A 229 18.86 -1.92 -5.91
N ILE A 230 19.18 -1.59 -7.16
CA ILE A 230 20.57 -1.46 -7.63
C ILE A 230 21.18 -0.09 -7.36
N THR A 231 20.35 0.93 -7.12
CA THR A 231 20.83 2.28 -6.81
C THR A 231 21.35 2.36 -5.36
N PRO A 232 22.56 2.86 -5.12
CA PRO A 232 23.06 3.08 -3.75
C PRO A 232 22.10 3.91 -2.91
N SER A 233 21.84 3.46 -1.68
CA SER A 233 20.83 4.07 -0.80
C SER A 233 21.43 4.46 0.54
N ARG A 234 21.65 5.77 0.75
CA ARG A 234 22.06 6.27 2.07
C ARG A 234 20.98 6.01 3.13
N LYS A 235 21.40 5.90 4.39
CA LYS A 235 20.47 5.86 5.52
C LYS A 235 19.62 7.13 5.55
N MET A 236 18.35 6.97 5.88
CA MET A 236 17.37 8.05 6.00
C MET A 236 17.51 8.74 7.35
N THR A 237 17.58 10.07 7.34
CA THR A 237 17.57 10.90 8.55
C THR A 237 16.14 11.33 8.89
N ASP A 238 15.90 11.83 10.11
CA ASP A 238 14.58 12.38 10.48
C ASP A 238 14.19 13.56 9.58
N LYS A 239 15.15 14.45 9.28
CA LYS A 239 14.93 15.59 8.38
C LYS A 239 14.52 15.14 6.97
N GLU A 240 15.17 14.09 6.45
CA GLU A 240 14.82 13.53 5.14
C GLU A 240 13.45 12.87 5.15
N LYS A 241 13.12 12.11 6.20
CA LYS A 241 11.79 11.48 6.35
C LYS A 241 10.68 12.54 6.29
N ILE A 242 10.81 13.60 7.09
CA ILE A 242 9.83 14.70 7.13
C ILE A 242 9.71 15.36 5.75
N ALA A 243 10.83 15.59 5.06
CA ALA A 243 10.82 16.18 3.73
C ALA A 243 10.11 15.27 2.69
N ILE A 244 10.35 13.96 2.74
CA ILE A 244 9.66 12.98 1.87
C ILE A 244 8.16 12.96 2.17
N GLU A 245 7.76 12.93 3.43
CA GLU A 245 6.34 12.91 3.82
C GLU A 245 5.61 14.17 3.38
N GLN A 246 6.24 15.34 3.54
CA GLN A 246 5.66 16.60 3.06
C GLN A 246 5.58 16.64 1.53
N GLN A 247 6.60 16.12 0.84
CA GLN A 247 6.58 16.00 -0.61
C GLN A 247 5.43 15.08 -1.06
N ASP A 248 5.26 13.92 -0.43
CA ASP A 248 4.18 12.99 -0.75
C ASP A 248 2.81 13.65 -0.58
N ILE A 249 2.57 14.37 0.53
CA ILE A 249 1.34 15.15 0.76
C ILE A 249 1.11 16.15 -0.39
N ASN A 250 2.16 16.88 -0.80
CA ASN A 250 2.06 17.86 -1.87
C ASN A 250 1.75 17.21 -3.22
N VAL A 251 2.37 16.07 -3.53
CA VAL A 251 2.16 15.33 -4.79
C VAL A 251 0.80 14.64 -4.82
N ILE A 252 0.29 14.18 -3.67
CA ILE A 252 -1.07 13.65 -3.53
C ILE A 252 -2.10 14.71 -3.95
N LYS A 253 -1.97 15.95 -3.46
CA LYS A 253 -2.95 17.02 -3.69
C LYS A 253 -2.72 17.84 -4.96
N SER A 254 -1.47 17.92 -5.43
CA SER A 254 -1.06 18.83 -6.49
C SER A 254 -0.10 18.22 -7.53
N GLY A 255 0.10 16.90 -7.53
CA GLY A 255 1.07 16.21 -8.38
C GLY A 255 0.81 16.29 -9.89
N ARG A 256 -0.39 16.71 -10.33
CA ARG A 256 -0.67 16.99 -11.75
C ARG A 256 -0.36 18.44 -12.16
N ASN A 257 0.18 19.27 -11.26
CA ASN A 257 0.80 20.54 -11.61
C ASN A 257 2.24 20.29 -12.10
N PRO A 258 2.58 20.53 -13.38
CA PRO A 258 3.91 20.20 -13.92
C PRO A 258 5.06 20.97 -13.28
N ASN A 259 4.76 22.11 -12.63
CA ASN A 259 5.73 22.97 -11.97
C ASN A 259 5.92 22.68 -10.48
N LEU A 260 5.14 21.73 -9.91
CA LEU A 260 5.31 21.32 -8.51
C LEU A 260 6.75 20.90 -8.27
N LYS A 261 7.36 21.33 -7.17
CA LYS A 261 8.74 20.99 -6.84
C LYS A 261 8.84 19.64 -6.15
N VAL A 262 9.80 18.83 -6.58
CA VAL A 262 10.16 17.55 -5.95
C VAL A 262 11.68 17.41 -5.89
N LEU A 263 12.17 16.68 -4.90
CA LEU A 263 13.56 16.29 -4.76
C LEU A 263 13.82 15.00 -5.55
N PHE A 264 14.75 15.07 -6.49
CA PHE A 264 15.25 13.92 -7.23
C PHE A 264 16.78 14.00 -7.33
N LYS A 265 17.48 12.91 -6.99
CA LYS A 265 18.97 12.87 -6.92
C LYS A 265 19.59 14.03 -6.11
N ASN A 266 18.92 14.45 -5.03
CA ASN A 266 19.27 15.60 -4.17
C ASN A 266 19.12 16.99 -4.82
N ASN A 267 18.53 17.08 -6.01
CA ASN A 267 18.20 18.34 -6.67
C ASN A 267 16.70 18.62 -6.57
N GLU A 268 16.33 19.88 -6.33
CA GLU A 268 14.94 20.31 -6.45
C GLU A 268 14.61 20.65 -7.90
N LEU A 269 13.69 19.89 -8.49
CA LEU A 269 13.27 20.02 -9.88
C LEU A 269 11.75 20.24 -9.96
N SER A 270 11.25 20.74 -11.09
CA SER A 270 9.83 20.57 -11.37
C SER A 270 9.52 19.08 -11.54
N ILE A 271 8.35 18.63 -11.10
CA ILE A 271 7.94 17.23 -11.16
C ILE A 271 7.93 16.69 -12.59
N SER A 272 7.61 17.54 -13.57
CA SER A 272 7.70 17.18 -14.99
C SER A 272 9.15 16.93 -15.44
N ALA A 273 10.12 17.73 -14.96
CA ALA A 273 11.53 17.52 -15.27
C ALA A 273 12.08 16.27 -14.55
N ALA A 274 11.77 16.12 -13.27
CA ALA A 274 12.15 14.94 -12.49
C ALA A 274 11.59 13.64 -13.11
N ARG A 275 10.32 13.64 -13.55
CA ARG A 275 9.71 12.52 -14.27
C ARG A 275 10.51 12.17 -15.52
N LYS A 276 10.85 13.17 -16.34
CA LYS A 276 11.61 12.96 -17.59
C LYS A 276 12.99 12.35 -17.31
N GLU A 277 13.68 12.82 -16.28
CA GLU A 277 14.97 12.25 -15.89
C GLU A 277 14.85 10.82 -15.38
N LEU A 278 13.87 10.53 -14.51
CA LEU A 278 13.66 9.17 -14.01
C LEU A 278 13.24 8.22 -15.13
N VAL A 279 12.35 8.62 -16.05
CA VAL A 279 11.96 7.79 -17.20
C VAL A 279 13.18 7.45 -18.07
N LYS A 280 14.10 8.39 -18.27
CA LYS A 280 15.37 8.13 -18.99
C LYS A 280 16.25 7.11 -18.25
N ASP A 281 16.34 7.20 -16.92
CA ASP A 281 17.07 6.19 -16.13
C ASP A 281 16.42 4.79 -16.27
N LEU A 282 15.08 4.73 -16.24
CA LEU A 282 14.33 3.47 -16.42
C LEU A 282 14.45 2.91 -17.84
N GLU A 283 14.53 3.77 -18.85
CA GLU A 283 14.78 3.39 -20.25
C GLU A 283 16.14 2.72 -20.41
N GLN A 284 17.19 3.28 -19.82
CA GLN A 284 18.54 2.68 -19.83
C GLN A 284 18.55 1.31 -19.13
N LEU A 285 17.80 1.20 -18.03
CA LEU A 285 17.63 -0.08 -17.35
C LEU A 285 16.88 -1.07 -18.25
N ALA A 286 15.77 -0.69 -18.86
CA ALA A 286 14.98 -1.52 -19.76
C ALA A 286 15.79 -2.05 -20.96
N LEU A 287 16.63 -1.21 -21.57
CA LEU A 287 17.57 -1.63 -22.63
C LEU A 287 18.50 -2.76 -22.18
N SER A 288 18.90 -2.77 -20.91
CA SER A 288 19.79 -3.79 -20.34
C SER A 288 19.11 -5.15 -20.17
N PHE A 289 17.78 -5.21 -20.10
CA PHE A 289 17.02 -6.46 -20.01
C PHE A 289 16.96 -7.22 -21.34
N LYS A 290 17.15 -6.53 -22.47
CA LYS A 290 17.01 -7.08 -23.83
C LYS A 290 15.65 -7.76 -24.07
N ASP A 291 14.62 -7.27 -23.37
CA ASP A 291 13.23 -7.67 -23.56
C ASP A 291 12.45 -6.44 -24.01
N HIS A 292 11.98 -6.48 -25.26
CA HIS A 292 11.23 -5.40 -25.89
C HIS A 292 9.97 -5.02 -25.11
N ALA A 293 9.41 -5.92 -24.30
CA ALA A 293 8.22 -5.62 -23.52
C ALA A 293 8.45 -4.54 -22.45
N PHE A 294 9.66 -4.43 -21.90
CA PHE A 294 10.02 -3.34 -20.98
C PHE A 294 10.23 -2.02 -21.70
N MET A 295 10.86 -2.04 -22.88
CA MET A 295 11.01 -0.84 -23.71
C MET A 295 9.65 -0.31 -24.17
N ASN A 296 8.78 -1.18 -24.67
CA ASN A 296 7.42 -0.83 -25.06
C ASN A 296 6.63 -0.23 -23.88
N ALA A 297 6.82 -0.73 -22.66
CA ALA A 297 6.17 -0.16 -21.48
C ALA A 297 6.64 1.27 -21.18
N ILE A 298 7.94 1.56 -21.36
CA ILE A 298 8.50 2.91 -21.21
C ILE A 298 7.98 3.85 -22.31
N GLU A 299 7.97 3.41 -23.56
CA GLU A 299 7.45 4.20 -24.69
C GLU A 299 5.96 4.52 -24.51
N ASN A 300 5.18 3.56 -23.99
CA ASN A 300 3.75 3.69 -23.76
C ASN A 300 3.38 4.44 -22.46
N ILE A 301 4.35 4.85 -21.63
CA ILE A 301 4.06 5.63 -20.42
C ILE A 301 3.45 7.00 -20.73
N GLY A 302 3.69 7.49 -21.96
CA GLY A 302 3.10 8.72 -22.48
C GLY A 302 3.58 9.99 -21.78
N ASP A 303 2.88 11.08 -22.09
CA ASP A 303 3.16 12.41 -21.55
C ASP A 303 2.76 12.57 -20.08
N PHE A 304 3.20 13.67 -19.48
CA PHE A 304 2.80 14.05 -18.12
C PHE A 304 1.27 14.17 -18.02
N LYS A 305 0.67 13.31 -17.21
CA LYS A 305 -0.79 13.15 -17.14
C LYS A 305 -1.47 14.41 -16.60
N LYS A 306 -2.60 14.80 -17.20
CA LYS A 306 -3.47 15.88 -16.71
C LYS A 306 -4.83 15.32 -16.34
N ASN A 307 -5.44 15.87 -15.29
CA ASN A 307 -6.80 15.49 -14.93
C ASN A 307 -7.81 16.10 -15.91
N LYS A 308 -8.85 15.33 -16.21
CA LYS A 308 -10.03 15.78 -16.94
C LYS A 308 -11.23 15.47 -16.06
N PHE A 309 -12.02 16.48 -15.75
CA PHE A 309 -13.19 16.33 -14.89
C PHE A 309 -14.47 16.53 -15.68
N ASN A 310 -15.49 15.74 -15.34
CA ASN A 310 -16.84 15.91 -15.86
C ASN A 310 -17.70 16.53 -14.75
N HIS A 311 -18.24 17.72 -14.98
CA HIS A 311 -19.09 18.43 -14.01
C HIS A 311 -20.56 18.01 -14.08
N GLN A 312 -20.97 17.28 -15.13
CA GLN A 312 -22.35 16.90 -15.38
C GLN A 312 -22.70 15.50 -14.84
N ILE A 313 -21.72 14.59 -14.81
CA ILE A 313 -21.92 13.21 -14.34
C ILE A 313 -21.27 13.07 -12.97
N SER A 314 -22.01 12.53 -12.01
CA SER A 314 -21.46 12.26 -10.68
C SER A 314 -20.39 11.15 -10.74
N PHE A 315 -19.45 11.18 -9.80
CA PHE A 315 -18.46 10.13 -9.61
C PHE A 315 -19.12 8.76 -9.39
N HIS A 316 -20.26 8.74 -8.69
CA HIS A 316 -21.04 7.53 -8.47
C HIS A 316 -21.58 6.95 -9.79
N ASP A 317 -22.26 7.77 -10.59
CA ASP A 317 -22.87 7.32 -11.85
C ASP A 317 -21.82 6.88 -12.86
N TYR A 318 -20.71 7.61 -12.95
CA TYR A 318 -19.55 7.21 -13.74
C TYR A 318 -19.02 5.84 -13.30
N GLY A 319 -18.82 5.65 -11.99
CA GLY A 319 -18.34 4.40 -11.41
C GLY A 319 -19.28 3.21 -11.69
N VAL A 320 -20.59 3.41 -11.54
CA VAL A 320 -21.61 2.39 -11.85
C VAL A 320 -21.63 2.04 -13.33
N ALA A 321 -21.56 3.03 -14.21
CA ALA A 321 -21.50 2.81 -15.66
C ALA A 321 -20.25 2.01 -16.05
N LYS A 322 -19.09 2.39 -15.52
CA LYS A 322 -17.82 1.69 -15.76
C LYS A 322 -17.83 0.27 -15.19
N ALA A 323 -18.39 0.06 -14.00
CA ALA A 323 -18.54 -1.27 -13.42
C ALA A 323 -19.43 -2.19 -14.28
N LYS A 324 -20.55 -1.67 -14.81
CA LYS A 324 -21.40 -2.42 -15.75
C LYS A 324 -20.66 -2.77 -17.05
N GLN A 325 -19.88 -1.84 -17.60
CA GLN A 325 -19.05 -2.09 -18.78
C GLN A 325 -18.00 -3.18 -18.50
N ASN A 326 -17.22 -3.05 -17.43
CA ASN A 326 -16.18 -4.01 -17.07
C ASN A 326 -16.79 -5.38 -16.77
N SER A 327 -17.94 -5.45 -16.10
CA SER A 327 -18.65 -6.71 -15.86
C SER A 327 -19.06 -7.41 -17.15
N LYS A 328 -19.52 -6.68 -18.18
CA LYS A 328 -19.82 -7.25 -19.50
C LYS A 328 -18.57 -7.83 -20.16
N ILE A 329 -17.43 -7.13 -20.07
CA ILE A 329 -16.16 -7.61 -20.63
C ILE A 329 -15.71 -8.88 -19.92
N ILE A 330 -15.70 -8.90 -18.58
CA ILE A 330 -15.31 -10.09 -17.80
C ILE A 330 -16.19 -11.30 -18.14
N LYS A 331 -17.51 -11.09 -18.27
CA LYS A 331 -18.46 -12.15 -18.65
C LYS A 331 -18.27 -12.66 -20.08
N SER A 332 -17.58 -11.92 -20.95
CA SER A 332 -17.27 -12.32 -22.32
C SER A 332 -15.98 -13.15 -22.45
N PHE A 333 -15.19 -13.26 -21.38
CA PHE A 333 -13.97 -14.06 -21.41
C PHE A 333 -14.31 -15.54 -21.63
N ALA A 334 -13.74 -16.11 -22.69
CA ALA A 334 -13.85 -17.54 -23.01
C ALA A 334 -12.67 -18.32 -22.45
N ASN A 335 -12.82 -19.64 -22.31
CA ASN A 335 -11.76 -20.56 -21.88
C ASN A 335 -11.19 -20.26 -20.47
N ILE A 336 -12.04 -19.80 -19.55
CA ILE A 336 -11.66 -19.72 -18.14
C ILE A 336 -11.76 -21.12 -17.56
N ASP A 337 -10.65 -21.64 -17.04
CA ASP A 337 -10.66 -22.85 -16.22
C ASP A 337 -11.38 -22.56 -14.89
N LEU A 338 -12.62 -23.03 -14.77
CA LEU A 338 -13.40 -22.95 -13.55
C LEU A 338 -13.20 -24.15 -12.63
N GLU A 339 -12.65 -25.26 -13.13
CA GLU A 339 -12.50 -26.50 -12.35
C GLU A 339 -11.57 -26.26 -11.16
N SER A 340 -10.46 -25.57 -11.38
CA SER A 340 -9.55 -25.17 -10.30
C SER A 340 -10.21 -24.25 -9.26
N CYS A 341 -11.08 -23.33 -9.70
CA CYS A 341 -11.80 -22.42 -8.81
C CYS A 341 -12.90 -23.13 -8.00
N GLU A 342 -13.64 -24.04 -8.62
CA GLU A 342 -14.68 -24.85 -7.97
C GLU A 342 -14.07 -25.80 -6.94
N LYS A 343 -12.95 -26.44 -7.32
CA LYS A 343 -12.19 -27.28 -6.40
C LYS A 343 -11.67 -26.49 -5.21
N GLU A 344 -11.05 -25.34 -5.43
CA GLU A 344 -10.56 -24.50 -4.34
C GLU A 344 -11.70 -23.99 -3.44
N ALA A 345 -12.86 -23.64 -4.01
CA ALA A 345 -14.03 -23.24 -3.24
C ALA A 345 -14.50 -24.39 -2.32
N SER A 346 -14.59 -25.62 -2.86
CA SER A 346 -14.93 -26.82 -2.09
C SER A 346 -13.89 -27.12 -1.00
N ASP A 347 -12.61 -27.17 -1.37
CA ASP A 347 -11.51 -27.47 -0.43
C ASP A 347 -11.44 -26.45 0.70
N SER A 348 -11.73 -25.18 0.42
CA SER A 348 -11.74 -24.12 1.44
C SER A 348 -12.84 -24.31 2.50
N LEU A 349 -13.99 -24.90 2.14
CA LEU A 349 -15.06 -25.23 3.07
C LEU A 349 -14.68 -26.42 3.96
N ILE A 350 -14.06 -27.44 3.37
CA ILE A 350 -13.55 -28.59 4.12
C ILE A 350 -12.51 -28.14 5.16
N GLU A 351 -11.58 -27.28 4.75
CA GLU A 351 -10.57 -26.74 5.68
C GLU A 351 -11.21 -25.83 6.75
N PHE A 352 -12.24 -25.06 6.40
CA PHE A 352 -13.00 -24.27 7.39
C PHE A 352 -13.65 -25.16 8.45
N ASP A 353 -14.29 -26.25 8.05
CA ASP A 353 -14.92 -27.20 8.97
C ASP A 353 -13.89 -27.89 9.85
N LYS A 354 -12.76 -28.31 9.27
CA LYS A 354 -11.64 -28.88 10.01
C LYS A 354 -11.11 -27.94 11.09
N ILE A 355 -10.87 -26.67 10.74
CA ILE A 355 -10.42 -25.64 11.71
C ILE A 355 -11.42 -25.45 12.85
N ASN A 356 -12.72 -25.62 12.60
CA ASN A 356 -13.76 -25.49 13.64
C ASN A 356 -13.90 -26.73 14.52
N GLN A 357 -13.46 -27.91 14.05
CA GLN A 357 -13.48 -29.16 14.83
C GLN A 357 -12.27 -29.31 15.75
N GLU A 358 -11.16 -28.62 15.48
CA GLU A 358 -9.99 -28.61 16.36
C GLU A 358 -10.32 -27.97 17.72
N GLN A 359 -9.92 -28.61 18.83
CA GLN A 359 -10.09 -28.06 20.18
C GLN A 359 -9.36 -26.73 20.31
N ALA A 360 -10.13 -25.64 20.28
CA ALA A 360 -9.61 -24.29 20.42
C ALA A 360 -9.54 -23.89 21.89
N ILE A 361 -8.41 -23.29 22.28
CA ILE A 361 -8.34 -22.47 23.49
C ILE A 361 -9.39 -21.36 23.44
N SER A 362 -9.80 -20.85 24.60
CA SER A 362 -10.70 -19.69 24.66
C SER A 362 -10.12 -18.53 23.84
N PHE A 363 -10.99 -17.72 23.24
CA PHE A 363 -10.53 -16.62 22.39
C PHE A 363 -9.72 -15.57 23.19
N SER A 364 -10.03 -15.39 24.48
CA SER A 364 -9.22 -14.56 25.39
C SER A 364 -7.80 -15.08 25.52
N ASN A 365 -7.63 -16.37 25.84
CA ASN A 365 -6.32 -17.01 25.95
C ASN A 365 -5.57 -16.98 24.61
N PHE A 366 -6.29 -17.07 23.49
CA PHE A 366 -5.72 -16.93 22.16
C PHE A 366 -5.16 -15.51 21.93
N ILE A 367 -5.90 -14.46 22.27
CA ILE A 367 -5.42 -13.07 22.14
C ILE A 367 -4.21 -12.84 23.04
N GLU A 368 -4.24 -13.28 24.29
CA GLU A 368 -3.10 -13.15 25.22
C GLU A 368 -1.84 -13.82 24.65
N LYS A 369 -1.96 -15.08 24.21
CA LYS A 369 -0.86 -15.81 23.57
C LYS A 369 -0.40 -15.18 22.25
N TYR A 370 -1.31 -14.53 21.52
CA TYR A 370 -0.97 -13.83 20.28
C TYR A 370 -0.23 -12.52 20.57
N ASN A 371 -0.63 -11.77 21.60
CA ASN A 371 0.02 -10.54 22.00
C ASN A 371 1.37 -10.80 22.71
N SER A 372 1.53 -11.91 23.43
CA SER A 372 2.80 -12.27 24.07
C SER A 372 3.94 -12.59 23.10
N LYS A 373 3.63 -12.74 21.81
CA LYS A 373 4.56 -13.09 20.73
C LYS A 373 5.28 -11.89 20.11
N ILE A 374 5.08 -10.68 20.64
CA ILE A 374 5.63 -9.43 20.09
C ILE A 374 6.81 -8.86 20.89
#